data_AF-A0ABD0NGJ5-F1
#
_entry.id   AF-A0ABD0NGJ5-F1
#
_cell.length_a   1.000
_cell.length_b   1.000
_cell.length_c   1.000
_cell.angle_alpha   90.00
_cell.angle_beta   90.00
_cell.angle_gamma   90.00
#
_symmetry.space_group_name_H-M   'P 1'
#
loop_
_entity.id
_entity.type
_entity.pdbx_description
1 polymer ?
#
loop_
_entity_poly.entity_id
_entity_poly.type
_entity_poly.pdbx_seq_one_letter_code
_entity_poly.pdbx_strand_id
1 'polypeptide(L)' 'MGSNRISRSSRDQTWREDIVTSGLGRVEGLAVDWIAGNIYWTDHGLNLIEVARLNGMYRAVVISDGLDQPRAIAVHPMKG' A
#
# COMPACT_ATOMS: atom_id res chain seq x y z
N MET A 1 -5.48 20.76 -4.92
CA MET A 1 -5.88 19.59 -4.10
C MET A 1 -4.83 18.51 -4.34
N GLY A 2 -4.17 18.01 -3.29
CA GLY A 2 -3.09 17.03 -3.47
C GLY A 2 -3.66 15.69 -3.94
N SER A 3 -3.07 15.09 -4.98
CA SER A 3 -3.39 13.72 -5.35
C SER A 3 -2.86 12.74 -4.31
N ASN A 4 -3.71 11.84 -3.84
CA ASN A 4 -3.29 10.69 -3.04
C ASN A 4 -2.29 9.87 -3.82
N ARG A 5 -1.20 9.48 -3.17
CA ARG A 5 -0.13 8.68 -3.76
C ARG A 5 0.54 7.83 -2.70
N ILE A 6 1.05 6.69 -3.12
CA ILE A 6 2.03 5.92 -2.35
C ILE A 6 3.37 6.11 -3.07
N SER A 7 4.37 6.58 -2.33
CA SER A 7 5.71 6.86 -2.84
C SER A 7 6.74 6.12 -2.02
N ARG A 8 7.86 5.78 -2.65
CA ARG A 8 9.07 5.29 -1.96
C ARG A 8 10.20 6.28 -2.17
N SER A 9 11.09 6.36 -1.18
CA SER A 9 12.28 7.20 -1.27
C SER A 9 13.48 6.48 -0.67
N SER A 10 14.67 6.86 -1.12
CA SER A 10 15.90 6.52 -0.43
C SER A 10 15.89 7.13 0.98
N ARG A 11 16.63 6.51 1.90
CA ARG A 11 16.69 6.97 3.30
C ARG A 11 17.34 8.35 3.43
N ASP A 12 18.27 8.67 2.55
CA ASP A 12 18.93 9.98 2.43
C ASP A 12 18.14 10.99 1.59
N GLN A 13 16.97 10.61 1.06
CA GLN A 13 16.06 11.43 0.24
C GLN A 13 16.65 11.91 -1.09
N THR A 14 17.79 11.38 -1.52
CA THR A 14 18.39 11.69 -2.84
C THR A 14 17.55 11.17 -4.00
N TRP A 15 16.68 10.19 -3.74
CA TRP A 15 15.81 9.57 -4.73
C TRP A 15 14.39 9.37 -4.17
N ARG A 16 13.39 9.61 -5.02
CA ARG A 16 11.97 9.37 -4.73
C ARG A 16 11.24 8.96 -6.01
N GLU A 17 10.28 8.07 -5.87
CA GLU A 17 9.38 7.64 -6.93
C GLU A 17 7.96 7.47 -6.38
N ASP A 18 6.97 7.97 -7.12
CA ASP A 18 5.56 7.68 -6.89
C ASP A 18 5.24 6.31 -7.52
N ILE A 19 4.87 5.32 -6.70
CA ILE A 19 4.64 3.93 -7.16
C ILE A 19 3.16 3.61 -7.34
N VAL A 20 2.26 4.33 -6.67
CA VAL A 20 0.81 4.26 -6.91
C VAL A 20 0.26 5.68 -6.92
N THR A 21 -0.34 6.09 -8.04
CA THR A 21 -0.78 7.48 -8.28
C THR A 21 -2.27 7.62 -8.62
N SER A 22 -2.99 6.51 -8.72
CA SER A 22 -4.40 6.48 -9.10
C SER A 22 -5.19 5.47 -8.27
N GLY A 23 -6.52 5.63 -8.23
CA GLY A 23 -7.40 4.70 -7.53
C GLY A 23 -7.13 4.61 -6.03
N LEU A 24 -6.69 5.70 -5.38
CA LEU A 24 -6.48 5.77 -3.93
C LEU A 24 -7.51 6.74 -3.32
N GLY A 25 -8.33 6.25 -2.40
CA GLY A 25 -9.35 7.01 -1.67
C GLY A 25 -8.79 7.72 -0.44
N ARG A 26 -8.38 6.96 0.57
CA ARG A 26 -7.67 7.46 1.75
C ARG A 26 -6.80 6.37 2.35
N VAL A 27 -5.51 6.35 2.01
CA VAL A 27 -4.56 5.37 2.55
C VAL A 27 -4.20 5.73 3.98
N GLU A 28 -4.34 4.79 4.91
CA GLU A 28 -4.03 5.02 6.33
C GLU A 28 -2.93 4.12 6.89
N GLY A 29 -2.76 2.93 6.34
CA GLY A 29 -1.77 1.96 6.79
C GLY A 29 -0.99 1.37 5.61
N LEU A 30 0.29 1.11 5.85
CA LEU A 30 1.19 0.44 4.92
C LEU A 30 1.94 -0.66 5.66
N ALA A 31 2.15 -1.78 5.00
CA ALA A 31 2.99 -2.87 5.49
C ALA A 31 3.81 -3.46 4.33
N VAL A 32 5.06 -3.85 4.61
CA VAL A 32 6.00 -4.34 3.60
C VAL A 32 6.34 -5.80 3.88
N ASP A 33 6.12 -6.65 2.90
CA ASP A 33 6.72 -7.97 2.83
C ASP A 33 8.07 -7.87 2.11
N TRP A 34 9.15 -7.85 2.88
CA TRP A 34 10.51 -7.74 2.36
C TRP A 34 11.04 -9.06 1.76
N ILE A 35 10.39 -10.20 2.03
CA ILE A 35 10.81 -11.50 1.48
C ILE A 35 10.24 -11.63 0.07
N ALA A 36 8.94 -11.37 -0.11
CA ALA A 36 8.30 -11.44 -1.42
C ALA A 36 8.47 -10.16 -2.25
N GLY A 37 8.84 -9.03 -1.63
CA GLY A 37 8.95 -7.75 -2.31
C GLY A 37 7.59 -7.14 -2.66
N ASN A 38 6.66 -7.19 -1.70
CA ASN A 38 5.32 -6.65 -1.83
C ASN A 38 5.07 -5.51 -0.82
N ILE A 39 4.21 -4.58 -1.19
CA ILE A 39 3.63 -3.58 -0.31
C ILE A 39 2.13 -3.80 -0.21
N TYR A 40 1.62 -3.80 1.01
CA TYR A 40 0.21 -3.89 1.33
C TYR A 40 -0.26 -2.56 1.91
N TRP A 41 -1.48 -2.16 1.61
CA TRP A 41 -2.07 -0.97 2.21
C TRP A 41 -3.55 -1.13 2.50
N THR A 42 -4.01 -0.36 3.47
CA THR A 42 -5.43 -0.14 3.77
C THR A 42 -5.88 1.14 3.09
N ASP A 43 -6.98 1.07 2.35
CA ASP A 43 -7.67 2.24 1.83
C ASP A 43 -8.98 2.44 2.59
N HIS A 44 -9.00 3.38 3.52
CA HIS A 44 -10.18 3.77 4.28
C HIS A 44 -11.26 4.35 3.36
N GLY A 45 -10.87 5.10 2.32
CA GLY A 45 -11.84 5.75 1.42
C GLY A 45 -12.59 4.75 0.54
N LEU A 46 -11.94 3.64 0.20
CA LEU A 46 -12.48 2.59 -0.66
C LEU A 46 -12.90 1.33 0.09
N ASN A 47 -12.63 1.23 1.39
CA ASN A 47 -12.82 0.02 2.20
C ASN A 47 -12.14 -1.21 1.58
N LEU A 48 -10.88 -1.05 1.17
CA LEU A 48 -10.08 -2.11 0.56
C LEU A 48 -8.80 -2.38 1.36
N ILE A 49 -8.33 -3.62 1.29
CA ILE A 49 -6.91 -3.95 1.50
C ILE A 49 -6.35 -4.40 0.16
N GLU A 50 -5.24 -3.81 -0.24
CA GLU A 50 -4.63 -4.03 -1.54
C GLU A 50 -3.15 -4.37 -1.40
N VAL A 51 -2.59 -4.94 -2.47
CA VAL A 51 -1.19 -5.33 -2.57
C VAL A 51 -0.64 -4.92 -3.93
N ALA A 52 0.65 -4.60 -3.99
CA ALA A 52 1.41 -4.49 -5.24
C ALA A 52 2.87 -4.91 -4.98
N ARG A 53 3.66 -5.07 -6.05
CA ARG A 53 5.12 -5.12 -5.92
C ARG A 53 5.65 -3.79 -5.38
N LEU A 54 6.85 -3.79 -4.79
CA LEU A 54 7.50 -2.56 -4.30
C LEU A 54 7.71 -1.47 -5.36
N ASN A 55 7.62 -1.80 -6.65
CA ASN A 55 7.69 -0.86 -7.77
C ASN A 55 6.30 -0.45 -8.31
N GLY A 56 5.22 -0.81 -7.62
CA GLY A 56 3.84 -0.46 -8.00
C GLY A 56 3.19 -1.40 -9.02
N MET A 57 3.95 -2.34 -9.61
CA MET A 57 3.40 -3.30 -10.59
C MET A 57 2.54 -4.37 -9.92
N TYR A 58 1.68 -5.02 -10.72
CA TYR A 58 0.85 -6.15 -10.30
C TYR A 58 -0.03 -5.84 -9.08
N ARG A 59 -0.62 -4.63 -9.07
CA ARG A 59 -1.60 -4.22 -8.06
C ARG A 59 -2.81 -5.16 -8.10
N ALA A 60 -3.25 -5.60 -6.93
CA ALA A 60 -4.43 -6.43 -6.74
C ALA A 60 -5.14 -6.09 -5.43
N VAL A 61 -6.45 -6.37 -5.39
CA VAL A 61 -7.26 -6.28 -4.17
C VAL A 61 -7.15 -7.60 -3.40
N VAL A 62 -6.82 -7.53 -2.12
CA VAL A 62 -6.70 -8.68 -1.22
C VAL A 62 -8.02 -8.90 -0.46
N ILE A 63 -8.63 -7.82 0.04
CA ILE A 63 -9.92 -7.85 0.74
C ILE A 63 -10.76 -6.68 0.25
N SER A 64 -12.00 -6.98 -0.16
CA SER A 64 -12.96 -5.99 -0.70
C SER A 64 -14.35 -6.02 -0.04
N ASP A 65 -14.52 -6.86 0.98
CA ASP A 65 -15.81 -7.04 1.65
C ASP A 65 -15.58 -7.20 3.16
N GLY A 66 -16.60 -6.84 3.95
CA GLY A 66 -16.55 -6.89 5.42
C GLY A 66 -15.58 -5.88 6.06
N LEU A 67 -15.09 -4.90 5.31
CA LEU A 67 -14.24 -3.82 5.80
C LEU A 67 -15.07 -2.55 6.03
N ASP A 68 -14.94 -1.97 7.22
CA ASP A 68 -15.46 -0.65 7.54
C ASP A 68 -14.31 0.21 8.04
N GLN A 69 -13.86 1.15 7.20
CA GLN A 69 -12.83 2.12 7.53
C GLN A 69 -11.53 1.48 8.05
N PRO A 70 -10.90 0.55 7.28
CA PRO A 70 -9.68 -0.11 7.71
C PRO A 70 -8.55 0.90 7.90
N ARG A 71 -7.75 0.73 8.96
CA ARG A 71 -6.67 1.66 9.33
C ARG A 71 -5.31 1.00 9.37
N ALA A 72 -4.93 0.41 10.52
CA ALA A 72 -3.63 -0.22 10.68
C ALA A 72 -3.56 -1.58 9.97
N ILE A 73 -2.40 -1.91 9.43
CA ILE A 73 -2.07 -3.21 8.86
C ILE A 73 -0.65 -3.59 9.25
N ALA A 74 -0.45 -4.88 9.53
CA ALA A 74 0.86 -5.47 9.73
C ALA A 74 0.90 -6.80 8.94
N VAL A 75 2.09 -7.16 8.45
CA VAL A 75 2.33 -8.44 7.80
C VAL A 75 3.39 -9.20 8.59
N HIS A 76 3.35 -10.54 8.54
CA HIS A 76 4.37 -11.40 9.11
C HIS A 76 5.09 -12.18 7.99
N PRO A 77 6.07 -11.59 7.28
CA PRO A 77 6.62 -12.17 6.05
C PRO A 77 7.16 -13.60 6.19
N MET A 78 7.73 -13.96 7.33
CA MET A 78 8.26 -15.30 7.58
C MET A 78 7.19 -16.38 7.85
N LYS A 79 5.93 -16.00 8.04
CA LYS A 79 4.84 -16.91 8.41
C LYS A 79 3.68 -16.92 7.42
N GLY A 80 3.62 -15.90 6.54
CA GLY A 80 2.38 -15.58 5.82
C GLY A 80 1.35 -14.97 6.77
#